data_AF-X8JCF3-F1
#
_entry.id   AF-X8JCF3-F1
#
_cell.length_a   1.000
_cell.length_b   1.000
_cell.length_c   1.000
_cell.angle_alpha   90.00
_cell.angle_beta   90.00
_cell.angle_gamma   90.00
#
_symmetry.space_group_name_H-M   'P 1'
#
loop_
_entity.id
_entity.type
_entity.pdbx_description
1 polymer ?
#
loop_
_entity_poly.entity_id
_entity_poly.type
_entity_poly.pdbx_seq_one_letter_code
_entity_poly.pdbx_strand_id
1 'polypeptide(L)'
;MSTASDLEIVEETPAPQSQPAPSKSGIPKRKAKNSTGAAQPASSDGSSSNKKPKPTGNSNGHSGAVSKVAMEALRQENEDLRRQLAESNKMVDRFQEDFAKLQNLRLSAPEQSLREYIVKAEEREKLLQEQNQNLVEKIPILERLLRPHESGSITLLTREETDGKLLGYKNEIIQLRGQVETLKKELKSVTNSLSNTQLELDEEIKRSQTLNQQLSDRPSRQRGNESDNSKEKDIKESQLKLAFYEDLTTIKVHSAKQFTSDEYGLITELECDCTTYQKTLYFKLHMYKTPVLVDGEPDPNTLVDTVRYFPIGLEHEKDQEFLHGLKILNDPFTFVKENTPFDRQMWEFCMEINNGVTRWKDGVEEEEEEEEEEEEEEEEEEVQVEDNGSAIILDDD
;
A
#
# COMPACT_ATOMS: atom_id res chain seq x y z
N MET A 1 -26.10 36.02 59.77
CA MET A 1 -26.28 36.18 58.31
C MET A 1 -25.09 35.47 57.68
N SER A 2 -25.24 34.20 57.28
CA SER A 2 -25.65 33.75 55.93
C SER A 2 -24.75 34.41 54.87
N THR A 3 -23.93 33.71 54.09
CA THR A 3 -24.16 32.42 53.42
C THR A 3 -22.85 31.64 53.24
N ALA A 4 -22.88 30.35 53.57
CA ALA A 4 -21.97 29.37 53.00
C ALA A 4 -22.28 29.22 51.50
N SER A 5 -21.27 29.33 50.65
CA SER A 5 -21.30 28.73 49.31
C SER A 5 -20.30 27.59 49.35
N ASP A 6 -20.86 26.44 49.69
CA ASP A 6 -20.36 25.12 49.40
C ASP A 6 -20.26 25.01 47.87
N LEU A 7 -19.04 24.96 47.35
CA LEU A 7 -18.78 24.63 45.95
C LEU A 7 -18.19 23.22 45.98
N GLU A 8 -19.09 22.24 46.00
CA GLU A 8 -18.80 20.87 45.60
C GLU A 8 -18.19 20.92 44.18
N ILE A 9 -16.89 20.71 44.09
CA ILE A 9 -16.26 20.28 42.84
C ILE A 9 -16.63 18.80 42.72
N VAL A 10 -17.71 18.52 42.01
CA VAL A 10 -17.99 17.18 41.49
C VAL A 10 -16.93 16.91 40.44
N GLU A 11 -15.87 16.21 40.84
CA GLU A 11 -14.90 15.62 39.93
C GLU A 11 -15.59 14.46 39.23
N GLU A 12 -16.29 14.75 38.12
CA GLU A 12 -16.84 13.74 37.24
C GLU A 12 -15.69 13.12 36.46
N THR A 13 -15.02 12.14 37.07
CA THR A 13 -14.14 11.20 36.38
C THR A 13 -14.93 10.55 35.23
N PRO A 14 -14.51 10.67 33.96
CA PRO A 14 -15.09 9.85 32.91
C PRO A 14 -14.72 8.39 33.21
N ALA A 15 -15.73 7.58 33.50
CA ALA A 15 -15.59 6.15 33.67
C ALA A 15 -14.91 5.54 32.42
N PRO A 16 -14.08 4.49 32.59
CA PRO A 16 -13.54 3.76 31.45
C PRO A 16 -14.71 3.24 30.61
N GLN A 17 -14.74 3.64 29.34
CA GLN A 17 -15.69 3.11 28.37
C GLN A 17 -15.58 1.58 28.39
N SER A 18 -16.65 0.96 28.89
CA SER A 18 -16.89 -0.45 28.83
C SER A 18 -16.80 -0.91 27.39
N GLN A 19 -15.96 -1.92 27.15
CA GLN A 19 -15.99 -2.68 25.90
C GLN A 19 -17.44 -3.09 25.58
N PRO A 20 -17.87 -3.03 24.31
CA PRO A 20 -19.15 -3.60 23.94
C PRO A 20 -19.11 -5.10 24.24
N ALA A 21 -20.01 -5.54 25.13
CA ALA A 21 -20.24 -6.96 25.39
C ALA A 21 -20.56 -7.68 24.07
N PRO A 22 -20.15 -8.95 23.90
CA PRO A 22 -20.33 -9.68 22.66
C PRO A 22 -21.82 -9.78 22.34
N SER A 23 -22.20 -9.26 21.18
CA SER A 23 -23.54 -9.37 20.63
C SER A 23 -23.93 -10.85 20.54
N LYS A 24 -24.92 -11.25 21.35
CA LYS A 24 -25.61 -12.54 21.22
C LYS A 24 -26.23 -12.60 19.82
N SER A 25 -25.66 -13.43 18.94
CA SER A 25 -26.29 -13.75 17.66
C SER A 25 -27.59 -14.51 17.95
N GLY A 26 -28.73 -13.87 17.68
CA GLY A 26 -30.02 -14.54 17.61
C GLY A 26 -30.05 -15.48 16.39
N ILE A 27 -29.75 -16.75 16.62
CA ILE A 27 -29.98 -17.82 15.65
C ILE A 27 -31.50 -18.02 15.50
N PRO A 28 -32.11 -17.90 14.31
CA PRO A 28 -33.46 -18.39 14.10
C PRO A 28 -33.45 -19.93 14.14
N LYS A 29 -34.23 -20.50 15.07
CA LYS A 29 -34.50 -21.93 15.20
C LYS A 29 -34.91 -22.53 13.85
N ARG A 30 -34.06 -23.39 13.27
CA ARG A 30 -34.48 -24.42 12.32
C ARG A 30 -34.09 -25.80 12.85
N LYS A 31 -35.05 -26.72 12.71
CA LYS A 31 -35.12 -28.04 13.36
C LYS A 31 -33.91 -28.92 13.06
N ALA A 32 -33.52 -29.67 14.08
CA ALA A 32 -32.50 -30.71 14.04
C ALA A 32 -32.85 -31.88 13.11
N LYS A 33 -31.84 -32.39 12.40
CA LYS A 33 -31.66 -33.82 12.17
C LYS A 33 -30.16 -34.15 12.17
N ASN A 34 -29.85 -35.12 13.03
CA ASN A 34 -28.57 -35.69 13.41
C ASN A 34 -27.59 -35.96 12.25
N SER A 35 -26.28 -35.85 12.52
CA SER A 35 -25.42 -37.01 12.83
C SER A 35 -23.96 -36.71 12.53
N THR A 36 -23.15 -36.88 13.56
CA THR A 36 -21.70 -37.03 13.62
C THR A 36 -21.13 -37.98 12.55
N GLY A 37 -19.89 -37.71 12.10
CA GLY A 37 -19.10 -38.71 11.38
C GLY A 37 -17.82 -38.15 10.76
N ALA A 38 -16.67 -38.51 11.35
CA ALA A 38 -15.33 -38.19 10.90
C ALA A 38 -15.00 -38.71 9.48
N ALA A 39 -14.24 -37.93 8.72
CA ALA A 39 -13.70 -38.34 7.43
C ALA A 39 -12.39 -39.12 7.62
N GLN A 40 -12.41 -40.41 7.26
CA GLN A 40 -11.25 -41.17 6.80
C GLN A 40 -11.51 -41.61 5.33
N PRO A 41 -10.46 -41.83 4.54
CA PRO A 41 -10.58 -42.04 3.10
C PRO A 41 -11.01 -43.47 2.79
N ALA A 42 -12.04 -43.63 1.97
CA ALA A 42 -12.47 -44.93 1.46
C ALA A 42 -11.93 -45.12 0.04
N SER A 43 -11.01 -46.08 -0.09
CA SER A 43 -10.74 -46.85 -1.29
C SER A 43 -12.06 -47.42 -1.85
N SER A 44 -12.28 -47.32 -3.16
CA SER A 44 -13.36 -48.03 -3.84
C SER A 44 -12.78 -49.21 -4.61
N ASP A 45 -13.04 -50.40 -4.07
CA ASP A 45 -12.87 -51.68 -4.74
C ASP A 45 -14.21 -52.44 -4.69
N GLY A 46 -14.60 -53.08 -5.80
CA GLY A 46 -15.71 -54.03 -5.94
C GLY A 46 -17.06 -53.45 -6.40
N SER A 47 -17.83 -54.07 -7.31
CA SER A 47 -17.80 -55.47 -7.73
C SER A 47 -18.79 -55.78 -8.88
N SER A 48 -18.53 -56.92 -9.54
CA SER A 48 -19.46 -57.85 -10.22
C SER A 48 -19.45 -57.90 -11.76
N SER A 49 -18.87 -58.95 -12.33
CA SER A 49 -19.56 -60.24 -12.47
C SER A 49 -18.69 -61.26 -13.23
N ASN A 50 -18.58 -62.44 -12.64
CA ASN A 50 -17.78 -63.56 -13.16
C ASN A 50 -18.68 -64.48 -13.98
N LYS A 51 -18.48 -64.55 -15.31
CA LYS A 51 -19.02 -65.61 -16.18
C LYS A 51 -17.89 -66.11 -17.09
N LYS A 52 -17.43 -67.34 -16.83
CA LYS A 52 -16.61 -68.14 -17.75
C LYS A 52 -17.37 -68.36 -19.07
N PRO A 53 -16.65 -68.41 -20.20
CA PRO A 53 -16.88 -69.47 -21.17
C PRO A 53 -15.62 -70.28 -21.48
N LYS A 54 -15.88 -71.50 -21.95
CA LYS A 54 -14.99 -72.61 -22.31
C LYS A 54 -14.16 -72.28 -23.57
N PRO A 55 -12.97 -72.88 -23.79
CA PRO A 55 -12.20 -72.67 -25.00
C PRO A 55 -12.74 -73.56 -26.12
N THR A 56 -13.02 -72.96 -27.28
CA THR A 56 -13.14 -73.66 -28.56
C THR A 56 -12.11 -73.07 -29.50
N GLY A 57 -11.21 -73.93 -29.96
CA GLY A 57 -10.17 -73.57 -30.90
C GLY A 57 -10.66 -73.31 -32.32
N ASN A 58 -9.69 -72.82 -33.09
CA ASN A 58 -9.59 -72.68 -34.53
C ASN A 58 -10.16 -71.42 -35.20
N SER A 59 -9.18 -70.58 -35.58
CA SER A 59 -8.83 -70.25 -36.98
C SER A 59 -8.89 -68.76 -37.34
N ASN A 60 -7.81 -68.35 -38.01
CA ASN A 60 -7.65 -67.24 -38.94
C ASN A 60 -7.66 -65.79 -38.42
N GLY A 61 -6.44 -65.28 -38.23
CA GLY A 61 -5.92 -64.30 -39.19
C GLY A 61 -6.54 -62.90 -39.19
N HIS A 62 -6.44 -62.16 -38.08
CA HIS A 62 -6.55 -60.69 -38.11
C HIS A 62 -5.98 -60.01 -36.84
N SER A 63 -4.77 -60.38 -36.39
CA SER A 63 -4.16 -59.80 -35.18
C SER A 63 -3.27 -58.57 -35.41
N GLY A 64 -3.13 -58.08 -36.65
CA GLY A 64 -2.23 -56.95 -36.97
C GLY A 64 -2.84 -55.55 -36.75
N ALA A 65 -4.14 -55.37 -37.01
CA ALA A 65 -4.75 -54.03 -37.03
C ALA A 65 -5.17 -53.54 -35.64
N VAL A 66 -5.74 -54.43 -34.80
CA VAL A 66 -6.23 -54.05 -33.45
C VAL A 66 -5.06 -53.77 -32.49
N SER A 67 -3.93 -54.47 -32.65
CA SER A 67 -2.72 -54.22 -31.86
C SER A 67 -2.05 -52.88 -32.22
N LYS A 68 -2.20 -52.42 -33.47
CA LYS A 68 -1.60 -51.15 -33.92
C LYS A 68 -2.37 -49.95 -33.36
N VAL A 69 -3.70 -50.00 -33.41
CA VAL A 69 -4.57 -48.95 -32.82
C VAL A 69 -4.40 -48.88 -31.30
N ALA A 70 -4.29 -50.02 -30.61
CA ALA A 70 -4.03 -50.04 -29.17
C ALA A 70 -2.64 -49.47 -28.81
N MET A 71 -1.60 -49.79 -29.59
CA MET A 71 -0.27 -49.20 -29.39
C MET A 71 -0.23 -47.69 -29.68
N GLU A 72 -1.00 -47.23 -30.68
CA GLU A 72 -1.10 -45.81 -31.02
C GLU A 72 -1.85 -45.02 -29.93
N ALA A 73 -2.91 -45.59 -29.36
CA ALA A 73 -3.60 -45.02 -28.20
C ALA A 73 -2.70 -44.94 -26.95
N LEU A 74 -1.93 -46.00 -26.66
CA LEU A 74 -0.94 -46.01 -25.57
C LEU A 74 0.19 -44.99 -25.78
N ARG A 75 0.58 -44.76 -27.05
CA ARG A 75 1.58 -43.75 -27.39
C ARG A 75 1.02 -42.35 -27.17
N GLN A 76 -0.22 -42.10 -27.58
CA GLN A 76 -0.90 -40.82 -27.38
C GLN A 76 -1.12 -40.52 -25.89
N GLU A 77 -1.54 -41.51 -25.11
CA GLU A 77 -1.66 -41.40 -23.65
C GLU A 77 -0.31 -41.09 -22.97
N ASN A 78 0.79 -41.71 -23.44
CA ASN A 78 2.13 -41.39 -22.94
C ASN A 78 2.57 -39.96 -23.31
N GLU A 79 2.19 -39.47 -24.50
CA GLU A 79 2.47 -38.09 -24.91
C GLU A 79 1.66 -37.09 -24.06
N ASP A 80 0.39 -37.39 -23.78
CA ASP A 80 -0.46 -36.54 -22.94
C ASP A 80 -0.01 -36.55 -21.48
N LEU A 81 0.38 -37.70 -20.93
CA LEU A 81 0.98 -37.79 -19.60
C LEU A 81 2.30 -37.02 -19.51
N ARG A 82 3.14 -37.07 -20.55
CA ARG A 82 4.36 -36.26 -20.61
C ARG A 82 4.08 -34.77 -20.67
N ARG A 83 3.04 -34.34 -21.40
CA ARG A 83 2.59 -32.94 -21.40
C ARG A 83 2.11 -32.51 -20.04
N GLN A 84 1.28 -33.33 -19.39
CA GLN A 84 0.77 -33.03 -18.05
C GLN A 84 1.89 -32.94 -17.01
N LEU A 85 2.91 -33.80 -17.12
CA LEU A 85 4.08 -33.76 -16.24
C LEU A 85 4.95 -32.53 -16.49
N ALA A 86 5.11 -32.11 -17.75
CA ALA A 86 5.80 -30.87 -18.10
C ALA A 86 5.03 -29.63 -17.63
N GLU A 87 3.71 -29.63 -17.71
CA GLU A 87 2.85 -28.55 -17.20
C GLU A 87 2.86 -28.48 -15.67
N SER A 88 2.82 -29.63 -15.00
CA SER A 88 2.98 -29.74 -13.55
C SER A 88 4.35 -29.21 -13.09
N ASN A 89 5.44 -29.55 -13.79
CA ASN A 89 6.77 -29.01 -13.48
C ASN A 89 6.82 -27.49 -13.67
N LYS A 90 6.28 -26.96 -14.77
CA LYS A 90 6.17 -25.50 -14.96
C LYS A 90 5.40 -24.81 -13.85
N MET A 91 4.37 -25.47 -13.31
CA MET A 91 3.60 -24.94 -12.18
C MET A 91 4.40 -24.94 -10.88
N VAL A 92 5.20 -25.98 -10.65
CA VAL A 92 6.14 -26.03 -9.51
C VAL A 92 7.19 -24.93 -9.61
N ASP A 93 7.76 -24.71 -10.80
CA ASP A 93 8.77 -23.67 -11.02
C ASP A 93 8.18 -22.27 -10.77
N ARG A 94 6.96 -21.99 -11.27
CA ARG A 94 6.24 -20.74 -10.97
C ARG A 94 5.99 -20.55 -9.48
N PHE A 95 5.58 -21.61 -8.77
CA PHE A 95 5.39 -21.52 -7.32
C PHE A 95 6.71 -21.28 -6.57
N GLN A 96 7.82 -21.83 -7.05
CA GLN A 96 9.14 -21.54 -6.48
C GLN A 96 9.56 -20.08 -6.71
N GLU A 97 9.31 -19.54 -7.90
CA GLU A 97 9.55 -18.12 -8.20
C GLU A 97 8.67 -17.19 -7.37
N ASP A 98 7.37 -17.50 -7.26
CA ASP A 98 6.43 -16.72 -6.45
C ASP A 98 6.82 -16.78 -4.97
N PHE A 99 7.27 -17.93 -4.48
CA PHE A 99 7.76 -18.08 -3.11
C PHE A 99 9.03 -17.26 -2.88
N ALA A 100 9.98 -17.26 -3.82
CA ALA A 100 11.19 -16.43 -3.73
C ALA A 100 10.86 -14.92 -3.73
N LYS A 101 9.91 -14.49 -4.57
CA LYS A 101 9.39 -13.11 -4.58
C LYS A 101 8.73 -12.76 -3.23
N LEU A 102 7.92 -13.65 -2.67
CA LEU A 102 7.26 -13.44 -1.37
C LEU A 102 8.29 -13.36 -0.23
N GLN A 103 9.33 -14.18 -0.27
CA GLN A 103 10.42 -14.17 0.70
C GLN A 103 11.22 -12.86 0.63
N ASN A 104 11.44 -12.33 -0.57
CA ASN A 104 12.08 -11.03 -0.77
C ASN A 104 11.19 -9.85 -0.36
N LEU A 105 9.87 -9.94 -0.53
CA LEU A 105 8.92 -8.94 0.01
C LEU A 105 8.97 -8.87 1.54
N ARG A 106 9.22 -10.00 2.22
CA ARG A 106 9.40 -10.08 3.68
C ARG A 106 10.73 -9.48 4.16
N LEU A 107 11.60 -9.05 3.25
CA LEU A 107 12.83 -8.32 3.55
C LEU A 107 12.75 -6.84 3.14
N SER A 108 11.57 -6.36 2.72
CA SER A 108 11.38 -5.01 2.19
C SER A 108 11.49 -3.91 3.27
N ALA A 109 11.77 -2.69 2.80
CA ALA A 109 11.91 -1.47 3.59
C ALA A 109 10.85 -1.26 4.70
N PRO A 110 9.53 -1.55 4.51
CA PRO A 110 8.56 -1.40 5.59
C PRO A 110 8.75 -2.39 6.76
N GLU A 111 9.22 -3.62 6.52
CA GLU A 111 9.49 -4.58 7.61
C GLU A 111 10.78 -4.21 8.36
N GLN A 112 11.77 -3.65 7.68
CA GLN A 112 12.97 -3.07 8.31
C GLN A 112 12.60 -1.85 9.15
N SER A 113 11.78 -0.94 8.63
CA SER A 113 11.29 0.23 9.36
C SER A 113 10.47 -0.17 10.59
N LEU A 114 9.63 -1.20 10.50
CA LEU A 114 8.89 -1.74 11.64
C LEU A 114 9.85 -2.32 12.71
N ARG A 115 10.89 -3.05 12.30
CA ARG A 115 11.90 -3.57 13.24
C ARG A 115 12.67 -2.44 13.93
N GLU A 116 13.08 -1.42 13.20
CA GLU A 116 13.71 -0.23 13.78
C GLU A 116 12.78 0.50 14.75
N TYR A 117 11.49 0.60 14.42
CA TYR A 117 10.50 1.18 15.31
C TYR A 117 10.35 0.37 16.61
N ILE A 118 10.29 -0.96 16.52
CA ILE A 118 10.21 -1.85 17.70
C ILE A 118 11.45 -1.66 18.58
N VAL A 119 12.66 -1.67 18.00
CA VAL A 119 13.91 -1.47 18.76
C VAL A 119 13.93 -0.11 19.46
N LYS A 120 13.56 0.96 18.74
CA LYS A 120 13.47 2.32 19.33
C LYS A 120 12.41 2.40 20.44
N ALA A 121 11.29 1.70 20.30
CA ALA A 121 10.26 1.63 21.33
C ALA A 121 10.75 0.87 22.58
N GLU A 122 11.44 -0.25 22.40
CA GLU A 122 12.06 -1.01 23.50
C GLU A 122 13.14 -0.21 24.23
N GLU A 123 13.99 0.53 23.50
CA GLU A 123 14.99 1.42 24.10
C GLU A 123 14.33 2.54 24.92
N ARG A 124 13.25 3.14 24.40
CA ARG A 124 12.48 4.15 25.12
C ARG A 124 11.84 3.58 26.38
N GLU A 125 11.28 2.38 26.30
CA GLU A 125 10.69 1.70 27.46
C GLU A 125 11.75 1.43 28.53
N LYS A 126 12.93 0.95 28.13
CA LYS A 126 14.05 0.71 29.04
C LYS A 126 14.51 1.98 29.75
N LEU A 127 14.59 3.10 29.03
CA LEU A 127 14.93 4.40 29.64
C LEU A 127 13.87 4.86 30.65
N LEU A 128 12.59 4.68 30.33
CA LEU A 128 11.49 4.99 31.26
C LEU A 128 11.52 4.10 32.50
N GLN A 129 11.83 2.81 32.34
CA GLN A 129 12.01 1.90 33.47
C GLN A 129 13.19 2.31 34.35
N GLU A 130 14.33 2.71 33.77
CA GLU A 130 15.49 3.20 34.52
C GLU A 130 15.19 4.49 35.29
N GLN A 131 14.48 5.44 34.67
CA GLN A 131 14.03 6.66 35.34
C GLN A 131 13.08 6.37 36.49
N ASN A 132 12.10 5.48 36.29
CA ASN A 132 11.18 5.05 37.34
C ASN A 132 11.93 4.37 38.49
N GLN A 133 12.89 3.50 38.19
CA GLN A 133 13.72 2.84 39.19
C GLN A 133 14.52 3.86 40.01
N ASN A 134 15.12 4.87 39.36
CA ASN A 134 15.85 5.95 40.04
C ASN A 134 14.94 6.79 40.95
N LEU A 135 13.71 7.06 40.52
CA LEU A 135 12.71 7.74 41.37
C LEU A 135 12.32 6.88 42.57
N VAL A 136 12.09 5.58 42.36
CA VAL A 136 11.76 4.62 43.43
C VAL A 136 12.90 4.52 44.46
N GLU A 137 14.15 4.54 44.04
CA GLU A 137 15.31 4.54 44.93
C GLU A 137 15.43 5.83 45.78
N LYS A 138 14.98 6.96 45.23
CA LYS A 138 15.02 8.27 45.91
C LYS A 138 13.86 8.49 46.89
N ILE A 139 12.72 7.83 46.70
CA ILE A 139 11.54 7.96 47.59
C ILE A 139 11.89 7.64 49.05
N PRO A 140 12.55 6.53 49.40
CA PRO A 140 12.90 6.22 50.79
C PRO A 140 13.83 7.24 51.45
N ILE A 141 14.70 7.89 50.67
CA ILE A 141 15.62 8.92 51.17
C ILE A 141 14.82 10.17 51.56
N LEU A 142 13.90 10.59 50.69
CA LEU A 142 12.99 11.71 50.96
C LEU A 142 12.07 11.38 52.14
N GLU A 143 11.48 10.19 52.20
CA GLU A 143 10.64 9.75 53.32
C GLU A 143 11.40 9.70 54.66
N ARG A 144 12.70 9.39 54.64
CA ARG A 144 13.55 9.46 55.84
C ARG A 144 13.83 10.89 56.28
N LEU A 145 14.02 11.82 55.33
CA LEU A 145 14.24 13.25 55.61
C LEU A 145 12.95 13.96 56.09
N LEU A 146 11.80 13.52 55.59
CA LEU A 146 10.47 14.04 55.97
C LEU A 146 9.91 13.42 57.24
N ARG A 147 10.54 12.37 57.78
CA ARG A 147 10.11 11.74 59.03
C ARG A 147 10.39 12.70 60.20
N PRO A 148 9.40 13.02 61.06
CA PRO A 148 9.63 13.83 62.25
C PRO A 148 10.69 13.17 63.14
N HIS A 149 11.77 13.90 63.47
CA HIS A 149 12.80 13.44 64.39
C HIS A 149 12.22 13.31 65.81
N GLU A 150 11.94 12.08 66.27
CA GLU A 150 11.62 11.80 67.68
C GLU A 150 12.86 11.62 68.58
N SER A 151 14.06 11.90 68.09
CA SER A 151 15.27 11.91 68.94
C SER A 151 16.25 12.96 68.48
N GLY A 152 16.44 13.97 69.33
CA GLY A 152 17.40 15.05 69.16
C GLY A 152 18.83 14.55 69.28
N SER A 153 19.45 14.30 68.14
CA SER A 153 20.91 14.42 68.00
C SER A 153 21.20 15.87 67.66
N ILE A 154 21.55 16.68 68.65
CA ILE A 154 22.11 18.00 68.42
C ILE A 154 23.54 17.80 67.92
N THR A 155 23.68 17.82 66.60
CA THR A 155 24.99 17.96 65.96
C THR A 155 25.34 19.45 66.04
N LEU A 156 26.24 19.82 66.95
CA LEU A 156 26.79 21.17 67.04
C LEU A 156 27.64 21.44 65.79
N LEU A 157 26.98 21.88 64.72
CA LEU A 157 27.64 22.41 63.54
C LEU A 157 28.35 23.70 63.91
N THR A 158 29.62 23.79 63.55
CA THR A 158 30.39 25.01 63.74
C THR A 158 29.78 26.13 62.91
N ARG A 159 29.87 27.39 63.38
CA ARG A 159 29.23 28.55 62.76
C ARG A 159 29.55 28.68 61.26
N GLU A 160 30.76 28.30 60.86
CA GLU A 160 31.20 28.26 59.47
C GLU A 160 30.50 27.18 58.64
N GLU A 161 30.25 25.99 59.20
CA GLU A 161 29.49 24.95 58.50
C GLU A 161 28.00 25.30 58.37
N THR A 162 27.41 25.98 59.36
CA THR A 162 26.04 26.48 59.24
C THR A 162 25.93 27.58 58.18
N ASP A 163 26.88 28.51 58.15
CA ASP A 163 26.87 29.61 57.17
C ASP A 163 27.13 29.09 55.74
N GLY A 164 28.03 28.11 55.59
CA GLY A 164 28.29 27.43 54.31
C GLY A 164 27.07 26.64 53.80
N LYS A 165 26.40 25.87 54.66
CA LYS A 165 25.17 25.14 54.31
C LYS A 165 24.02 26.08 54.00
N LEU A 166 23.87 27.17 54.76
CA LEU A 166 22.84 28.18 54.53
C LEU A 166 23.04 28.87 53.18
N LEU A 167 24.29 29.17 52.80
CA LEU A 167 24.61 29.72 51.48
C LEU A 167 24.32 28.71 50.36
N GLY A 168 24.65 27.43 50.58
CA GLY A 168 24.31 26.33 49.66
C GLY A 168 22.79 26.23 49.42
N TYR A 169 22.00 26.17 50.49
CA TYR A 169 20.54 26.14 50.38
C TYR A 169 19.97 27.41 49.73
N LYS A 170 20.56 28.59 49.99
CA LYS A 170 20.14 29.83 49.36
C LYS A 170 20.36 29.81 47.84
N ASN A 171 21.49 29.27 47.38
CA ASN A 171 21.79 29.11 45.96
C ASN A 171 20.87 28.06 45.30
N GLU A 172 20.61 26.95 45.98
CA GLU A 172 19.69 25.92 45.51
C GLU A 172 18.25 26.46 45.39
N ILE A 173 17.78 27.25 46.36
CA ILE A 173 16.48 27.94 46.28
C ILE A 173 16.42 28.88 45.08
N ILE A 174 17.51 29.59 44.76
CA ILE A 174 17.56 30.48 43.59
C ILE A 174 17.49 29.67 42.29
N GLN A 175 18.23 28.56 42.20
CA GLN A 175 18.16 27.66 41.04
C GLN A 175 16.77 27.05 40.86
N LEU A 176 16.18 26.50 41.94
CA LEU A 176 14.84 25.92 41.91
C LEU A 176 13.79 26.95 41.51
N ARG A 177 13.88 28.19 42.01
CA ARG A 177 13.01 29.28 41.57
C ARG A 177 13.16 29.59 40.08
N GLY A 178 14.40 29.61 39.56
CA GLY A 178 14.66 29.80 38.13
C GLY A 178 14.09 28.68 37.26
N GLN A 179 14.20 27.43 37.70
CA GLN A 179 13.60 26.27 37.02
C GLN A 179 12.07 26.35 37.01
N VAL A 180 11.45 26.67 38.15
CA VAL A 180 9.99 26.86 38.25
C VAL A 180 9.51 27.99 37.33
N GLU A 181 10.25 29.09 37.24
CA GLU A 181 9.93 30.20 36.33
C GLU A 181 9.99 29.78 34.86
N THR A 182 10.98 28.96 34.50
CA THR A 182 11.17 28.43 33.14
C THR A 182 10.07 27.44 32.78
N LEU A 183 9.81 26.46 33.64
CA LEU A 183 8.71 25.49 33.48
C LEU A 183 7.35 26.19 33.41
N LYS A 184 7.14 27.28 34.15
CA LYS A 184 5.91 28.07 34.08
C LYS A 184 5.74 28.78 32.74
N LYS A 185 6.83 29.23 32.12
CA LYS A 185 6.81 29.82 30.76
C LYS A 185 6.54 28.75 29.71
N GLU A 186 7.19 27.59 29.81
CA GLU A 186 6.96 26.45 28.92
C GLU A 186 5.51 25.95 29.03
N LEU A 187 4.99 25.78 30.25
CA LEU A 187 3.61 25.39 30.49
C LEU A 187 2.64 26.36 29.80
N LYS A 188 2.84 27.68 29.95
CA LYS A 188 2.02 28.68 29.25
C LYS A 188 2.13 28.57 27.73
N SER A 189 3.33 28.34 27.20
CA SER A 189 3.54 28.17 25.75
C SER A 189 2.81 26.93 25.23
N VAL A 190 2.91 25.81 25.93
CA VAL A 190 2.25 24.55 25.60
C VAL A 190 0.74 24.69 25.71
N THR A 191 0.22 25.32 26.77
CA THR A 191 -1.22 25.59 26.92
C THR A 191 -1.76 26.45 25.78
N ASN A 192 -1.02 27.49 25.36
CA ASN A 192 -1.42 28.32 24.21
C ASN A 192 -1.40 27.52 22.90
N SER A 193 -0.38 26.69 22.69
CA SER A 193 -0.31 25.82 21.51
C SER A 193 -1.47 24.83 21.49
N LEU A 194 -1.79 24.21 22.63
CA LEU A 194 -2.90 23.28 22.76
C LEU A 194 -4.23 23.97 22.44
N SER A 195 -4.44 25.18 22.98
CA SER A 195 -5.64 25.98 22.70
C SER A 195 -5.77 26.32 21.21
N ASN A 196 -4.67 26.66 20.53
CA ASN A 196 -4.68 26.94 19.09
C ASN A 196 -5.02 25.67 18.29
N THR A 197 -4.37 24.55 18.59
CA THR A 197 -4.66 23.28 17.90
C THR A 197 -6.10 22.81 18.12
N GLN A 198 -6.68 23.10 19.28
CA GLN A 198 -8.07 22.76 19.56
C GLN A 198 -9.05 23.65 18.77
N LEU A 199 -8.71 24.92 18.57
CA LEU A 199 -9.46 25.81 17.68
C LEU A 199 -9.37 25.36 16.22
N GLU A 200 -8.19 24.99 15.73
CA GLU A 200 -7.99 24.46 14.37
C GLU A 200 -8.78 23.16 14.15
N LEU A 201 -8.80 22.28 15.15
CA LEU A 201 -9.59 21.05 15.12
C LEU A 201 -11.09 21.34 15.08
N ASP A 202 -11.59 22.26 15.90
CA ASP A 202 -13.00 22.65 15.90
C ASP A 202 -13.41 23.30 14.57
N GLU A 203 -12.53 24.09 13.96
CA GLU A 203 -12.73 24.64 12.61
C GLU A 203 -12.76 23.54 11.54
N GLU A 204 -11.88 22.54 11.63
CA GLU A 204 -11.86 21.41 10.69
C GLU A 204 -13.10 20.52 10.84
N ILE A 205 -13.55 20.29 12.07
CA ILE A 205 -14.82 19.58 12.35
C ILE A 205 -15.99 20.34 11.72
N LYS A 206 -16.03 21.68 11.85
CA LYS A 206 -17.08 22.50 11.21
C LYS A 206 -17.00 22.46 9.68
N ARG A 207 -15.80 22.51 9.10
CA ARG A 207 -15.58 22.35 7.65
C ARG A 207 -16.08 20.98 7.17
N SER A 208 -15.71 19.91 7.87
CA SER A 208 -16.14 18.54 7.59
C SER A 208 -17.65 18.35 7.73
N GLN A 209 -18.27 18.90 8.78
CA GLN A 209 -19.73 18.86 8.96
C GLN A 209 -20.45 19.63 7.85
N THR A 210 -19.94 20.81 7.46
CA THR A 210 -20.50 21.60 6.37
C THR A 210 -20.39 20.86 5.04
N LEU A 211 -19.25 20.20 4.77
CA LEU A 211 -19.06 19.37 3.58
C LEU A 211 -20.02 18.18 3.58
N ASN A 212 -20.19 17.49 4.71
CA ASN A 212 -21.10 16.36 4.81
C ASN A 212 -22.58 16.78 4.63
N GLN A 213 -22.94 17.96 5.12
CA GLN A 213 -24.25 18.57 4.88
C GLN A 213 -24.44 18.88 3.39
N GLN A 214 -23.43 19.45 2.71
CA GLN A 214 -23.48 19.72 1.27
C GLN A 214 -23.56 18.44 0.42
N LEU A 215 -22.91 17.35 0.85
CA LEU A 215 -23.03 16.04 0.22
C LEU A 215 -24.43 15.44 0.42
N SER A 216 -25.02 15.62 1.61
CA SER A 216 -26.37 15.14 1.94
C SER A 216 -27.47 15.93 1.23
N ASP A 217 -27.28 17.24 1.04
CA ASP A 217 -28.23 18.14 0.38
C ASP A 217 -28.06 18.20 -1.14
N ARG A 218 -27.07 17.49 -1.71
CA ARG A 218 -26.91 17.35 -3.16
C ARG A 218 -28.15 16.61 -3.69
N PRO A 219 -28.98 17.23 -4.55
CA PRO A 219 -30.20 16.59 -5.02
C PRO A 219 -29.82 15.34 -5.80
N SER A 220 -30.14 14.18 -5.22
CA SER A 220 -30.05 12.88 -5.88
C SER A 220 -30.90 12.95 -7.14
N ARG A 221 -30.25 13.19 -8.29
CA ARG A 221 -30.87 13.07 -9.60
C ARG A 221 -30.96 11.59 -9.95
N GLN A 222 -31.81 10.86 -9.24
CA GLN A 222 -32.35 9.59 -9.73
C GLN A 222 -33.87 9.68 -9.75
N ARG A 223 -34.37 9.98 -10.96
CA ARG A 223 -35.70 9.59 -11.37
C ARG A 223 -35.80 8.06 -11.28
N GLY A 224 -36.87 7.59 -10.66
CA GLY A 224 -37.46 6.28 -10.98
C GLY A 224 -37.22 5.20 -9.93
N ASN A 225 -38.29 4.91 -9.18
CA ASN A 225 -38.65 3.63 -8.57
C ASN A 225 -37.64 2.47 -8.70
N GLU A 226 -37.08 2.05 -7.57
CA GLU A 226 -37.42 0.77 -6.92
C GLU A 226 -36.50 0.61 -5.69
N SER A 227 -37.10 0.50 -4.51
CA SER A 227 -36.42 0.22 -3.26
C SER A 227 -36.00 -1.25 -3.24
N ASP A 228 -34.77 -1.52 -3.69
CA ASP A 228 -34.14 -2.83 -3.57
C ASP A 228 -32.85 -2.66 -2.74
N ASN A 229 -32.88 -3.11 -1.48
CA ASN A 229 -31.80 -2.96 -0.49
C ASN A 229 -30.48 -3.64 -0.91
N SER A 230 -30.50 -4.45 -1.97
CA SER A 230 -29.32 -5.03 -2.61
C SER A 230 -28.45 -3.96 -3.29
N LYS A 231 -29.07 -3.03 -4.03
CA LYS A 231 -28.37 -1.96 -4.75
C LYS A 231 -27.71 -0.96 -3.80
N GLU A 232 -28.28 -0.72 -2.62
CA GLU A 232 -27.71 0.21 -1.64
C GLU A 232 -26.36 -0.28 -1.10
N LYS A 233 -26.18 -1.60 -0.97
CA LYS A 233 -24.91 -2.19 -0.54
C LYS A 233 -23.85 -2.08 -1.64
N ASP A 234 -24.21 -2.38 -2.88
CA ASP A 234 -23.31 -2.28 -4.03
C ASP A 234 -22.89 -0.83 -4.33
N ILE A 235 -23.79 0.14 -4.11
CA ILE A 235 -23.48 1.57 -4.24
C ILE A 235 -22.47 2.01 -3.16
N LYS A 236 -22.62 1.55 -1.91
CA LYS A 236 -21.69 1.86 -0.81
C LYS A 236 -20.31 1.23 -1.03
N GLU A 237 -20.27 -0.02 -1.49
CA GLU A 237 -19.02 -0.71 -1.81
C GLU A 237 -18.30 -0.05 -3.01
N SER A 238 -19.05 0.33 -4.05
CA SER A 238 -18.53 1.06 -5.20
C SER A 238 -18.00 2.46 -4.83
N GLN A 239 -18.72 3.20 -3.98
CA GLN A 239 -18.26 4.51 -3.48
C GLN A 239 -17.00 4.39 -2.62
N LEU A 240 -16.93 3.39 -1.74
CA LEU A 240 -15.74 3.17 -0.91
C LEU A 240 -14.52 2.78 -1.77
N LYS A 241 -14.74 1.96 -2.80
CA LYS A 241 -13.71 1.62 -3.78
C LYS A 241 -13.24 2.86 -4.54
N LEU A 242 -14.16 3.71 -4.98
CA LEU A 242 -13.83 4.97 -5.65
C LEU A 242 -12.98 5.85 -4.72
N ALA A 243 -13.44 6.12 -3.50
CA ALA A 243 -12.72 6.91 -2.51
C ALA A 243 -11.32 6.37 -2.22
N PHE A 244 -11.16 5.05 -2.12
CA PHE A 244 -9.85 4.42 -1.94
C PHE A 244 -8.89 4.72 -3.09
N TYR A 245 -9.35 4.66 -4.35
CA TYR A 245 -8.50 5.01 -5.49
C TYR A 245 -8.26 6.51 -5.61
N GLU A 246 -9.23 7.35 -5.23
CA GLU A 246 -9.06 8.81 -5.14
C GLU A 246 -7.97 9.16 -4.11
N ASP A 247 -7.94 8.50 -2.96
CA ASP A 247 -6.92 8.70 -1.92
C ASP A 247 -5.53 8.21 -2.38
N LEU A 248 -5.45 7.09 -3.11
CA LEU A 248 -4.19 6.55 -3.61
C LEU A 248 -3.59 7.34 -4.76
N THR A 249 -4.43 7.88 -5.65
CA THR A 249 -3.98 8.49 -6.91
C THR A 249 -4.13 10.00 -6.94
N THR A 250 -4.85 10.60 -5.99
CA THR A 250 -5.29 12.01 -5.98
C THR A 250 -6.19 12.42 -7.17
N ILE A 251 -6.52 11.48 -8.06
CA ILE A 251 -7.40 11.67 -9.20
C ILE A 251 -8.83 11.40 -8.78
N LYS A 252 -9.71 12.38 -8.98
CA LYS A 252 -11.15 12.27 -8.73
C LYS A 252 -11.92 12.15 -10.03
N VAL A 253 -12.93 11.29 -10.04
CA VAL A 253 -13.78 11.05 -11.21
C VAL A 253 -15.16 11.67 -10.98
N HIS A 254 -15.46 12.76 -11.68
CA HIS A 254 -16.74 13.50 -11.52
C HIS A 254 -17.90 12.88 -12.27
N SER A 255 -17.61 12.40 -13.47
CA SER A 255 -18.63 11.90 -14.39
C SER A 255 -18.07 10.77 -15.23
N ALA A 256 -18.87 9.72 -15.37
CA ALA A 256 -18.66 8.66 -16.33
C ALA A 256 -19.88 8.62 -17.26
N LYS A 257 -19.67 8.91 -18.54
CA LYS A 257 -20.71 8.90 -19.58
C LYS A 257 -20.32 7.88 -20.63
N GLN A 258 -21.32 7.19 -21.17
CA GLN A 258 -21.11 6.27 -22.28
C GLN A 258 -21.96 6.72 -23.46
N PHE A 259 -21.35 6.84 -24.64
CA PHE A 259 -22.04 7.24 -25.85
C PHE A 259 -21.45 6.54 -27.08
N THR A 260 -22.25 6.44 -28.14
CA THR A 260 -21.80 5.87 -29.41
C THR A 260 -21.29 6.99 -30.31
N SER A 261 -20.07 6.86 -30.79
CA SER A 261 -19.42 7.70 -31.79
C SER A 261 -19.43 6.99 -33.14
N ASP A 262 -19.62 7.75 -34.22
CA ASP A 262 -19.57 7.24 -35.59
C ASP A 262 -18.16 6.77 -35.99
N GLU A 263 -17.12 7.34 -35.37
CA GLU A 263 -15.71 7.09 -35.72
C GLU A 263 -15.10 5.96 -34.88
N TYR A 264 -15.41 5.91 -33.57
CA TYR A 264 -14.76 5.01 -32.60
C TYR A 264 -15.72 4.02 -31.93
N GLY A 265 -16.98 3.98 -32.36
CA GLY A 265 -17.99 3.12 -31.75
C GLY A 265 -18.32 3.53 -30.32
N LEU A 266 -18.43 2.56 -29.42
CA LEU A 266 -18.82 2.81 -28.03
C LEU A 266 -17.67 3.44 -27.24
N ILE A 267 -17.83 4.70 -26.84
CA ILE A 267 -16.87 5.45 -26.04
C ILE A 267 -17.38 5.57 -24.60
N THR A 268 -16.50 5.31 -23.64
CA THR A 268 -16.67 5.70 -22.24
C THR A 268 -15.85 6.96 -21.98
N GLU A 269 -16.52 8.08 -21.71
CA GLU A 269 -15.90 9.34 -21.30
C GLU A 269 -15.88 9.44 -19.77
N LEU A 270 -14.70 9.70 -19.21
CA LEU A 270 -14.49 10.04 -17.82
C LEU A 270 -14.06 11.51 -17.72
N GLU A 271 -14.74 12.30 -16.89
CA GLU A 271 -14.33 13.66 -16.54
C GLU A 271 -13.64 13.63 -15.18
N CYS A 272 -12.36 14.01 -15.14
CA CYS A 272 -11.50 13.87 -13.99
C CYS A 272 -10.85 15.19 -13.58
N ASP A 273 -10.50 15.31 -12.30
CA ASP A 273 -9.54 16.31 -11.83
C ASP A 273 -8.47 15.67 -10.96
N CYS A 274 -7.26 16.19 -11.04
CA CYS A 274 -6.19 15.92 -10.09
C CYS A 274 -5.83 17.24 -9.42
N THR A 275 -6.02 17.29 -8.11
CA THR A 275 -5.68 18.48 -7.31
C THR A 275 -4.55 18.12 -6.37
N THR A 276 -3.42 18.82 -6.52
CA THR A 276 -2.31 18.73 -5.56
C THR A 276 -1.91 20.13 -5.13
N TYR A 277 -1.77 20.31 -3.81
CA TYR A 277 -1.50 21.60 -3.17
C TYR A 277 -2.51 22.71 -3.53
N GLN A 278 -2.19 23.55 -4.51
CA GLN A 278 -2.97 24.74 -4.91
C GLN A 278 -3.30 24.77 -6.41
N LYS A 279 -2.93 23.73 -7.17
CA LYS A 279 -3.20 23.63 -8.60
C LYS A 279 -4.07 22.42 -8.87
N THR A 280 -4.94 22.56 -9.87
CA THR A 280 -5.87 21.52 -10.29
C THR A 280 -5.74 21.33 -11.79
N LEU A 281 -5.40 20.11 -12.21
CA LEU A 281 -5.44 19.69 -13.60
C LEU A 281 -6.80 19.05 -13.88
N TYR A 282 -7.57 19.66 -14.77
CA TYR A 282 -8.83 19.10 -15.27
C TYR A 282 -8.58 18.37 -16.59
N PHE A 283 -9.13 17.17 -16.73
CA PHE A 283 -8.95 16.39 -17.95
C PHE A 283 -10.10 15.43 -18.23
N LYS A 284 -10.20 14.98 -19.47
CA LYS A 284 -11.11 13.92 -19.93
C LYS A 284 -10.31 12.71 -20.39
N LEU A 285 -10.83 11.53 -20.08
CA LEU A 285 -10.36 10.27 -20.66
C LEU A 285 -11.46 9.69 -21.53
N HIS A 286 -11.16 9.40 -22.79
CA HIS A 286 -12.03 8.65 -23.69
C HIS A 286 -11.48 7.25 -23.84
N MET A 287 -12.23 6.25 -23.38
CA MET A 287 -11.89 4.84 -23.50
C MET A 287 -12.75 4.20 -24.58
N TYR A 288 -12.13 3.62 -25.59
CA TYR A 288 -12.79 2.99 -26.74
C TYR A 288 -11.93 1.86 -27.29
N LYS A 289 -12.45 1.11 -28.26
CA LYS A 289 -11.73 -0.01 -28.88
C LYS A 289 -11.25 0.37 -30.28
N THR A 290 -9.98 0.16 -30.56
CA THR A 290 -9.39 0.38 -31.89
C THR A 290 -8.82 -0.92 -32.47
N PRO A 291 -8.81 -1.08 -33.80
CA PRO A 291 -8.13 -2.21 -34.43
C PRO A 291 -6.62 -2.11 -34.26
N VAL A 292 -5.97 -3.24 -33.98
CA VAL A 292 -4.50 -3.34 -33.87
C VAL A 292 -3.87 -3.05 -35.23
N LEU A 293 -2.80 -2.27 -35.25
CA LEU A 293 -1.98 -2.06 -36.43
C LEU A 293 -1.00 -3.22 -36.59
N VAL A 294 -1.15 -4.01 -37.66
CA VAL A 294 -0.20 -5.05 -38.06
C VAL A 294 0.41 -4.61 -39.39
N ASP A 295 1.72 -4.43 -39.43
CA ASP A 295 2.45 -3.91 -40.59
C ASP A 295 1.93 -2.54 -41.12
N GLY A 296 1.44 -1.70 -40.21
CA GLY A 296 0.90 -0.36 -40.54
C GLY A 296 -0.55 -0.35 -41.05
N GLU A 297 -1.17 -1.52 -41.21
CA GLU A 297 -2.57 -1.67 -41.60
C GLU A 297 -3.42 -2.12 -40.40
N PRO A 298 -4.64 -1.55 -40.21
CA PRO A 298 -5.51 -1.95 -39.13
C PRO A 298 -6.10 -3.35 -39.37
N ASP A 299 -5.83 -4.31 -38.48
CA ASP A 299 -6.48 -5.62 -38.45
C ASP A 299 -7.87 -5.49 -37.78
N PRO A 300 -8.97 -5.59 -38.55
CA PRO A 300 -10.32 -5.44 -38.00
C PRO A 300 -10.73 -6.59 -37.07
N ASN A 301 -9.99 -7.71 -37.06
CA ASN A 301 -10.33 -8.86 -36.23
C ASN A 301 -9.78 -8.75 -34.80
N THR A 302 -8.81 -7.86 -34.58
CA THR A 302 -8.13 -7.72 -33.30
C THR A 302 -8.34 -6.32 -32.76
N LEU A 303 -9.20 -6.18 -31.74
CA LEU A 303 -9.46 -4.90 -31.09
C LEU A 303 -8.65 -4.78 -29.79
N VAL A 304 -8.02 -3.62 -29.60
CA VAL A 304 -7.35 -3.23 -28.36
C VAL A 304 -8.11 -2.11 -27.66
N ASP A 305 -8.05 -2.13 -26.34
CA ASP A 305 -8.59 -1.05 -25.53
C ASP A 305 -7.65 0.17 -25.69
N THR A 306 -8.19 1.33 -26.01
CA THR A 306 -7.43 2.56 -26.29
C THR A 306 -7.96 3.66 -25.40
N VAL A 307 -7.04 4.44 -24.84
CA VAL A 307 -7.34 5.55 -23.94
C VAL A 307 -6.79 6.83 -24.54
N ARG A 308 -7.66 7.81 -24.73
CA ARG A 308 -7.29 9.13 -25.21
C ARG A 308 -7.47 10.16 -24.11
N TYR A 309 -6.39 10.87 -23.81
CA TYR A 309 -6.33 11.95 -22.84
C TYR A 309 -6.64 13.29 -23.51
N PHE A 310 -7.39 14.15 -22.80
CA PHE A 310 -7.66 15.52 -23.20
C PHE A 310 -7.54 16.46 -21.99
N PRO A 311 -6.57 17.39 -21.98
CA PRO A 311 -6.55 18.42 -20.95
C PRO A 311 -7.70 19.41 -21.16
N ILE A 312 -8.17 20.02 -20.07
CA ILE A 312 -9.29 20.98 -20.09
C ILE A 312 -8.85 22.27 -19.41
N GLY A 313 -8.99 23.40 -20.12
CA GLY A 313 -8.82 24.72 -19.53
C GLY A 313 -7.38 25.20 -19.39
N LEU A 314 -6.39 24.41 -19.86
CA LEU A 314 -4.98 24.81 -19.87
C LEU A 314 -4.72 26.03 -20.76
N GLU A 315 -5.54 26.25 -21.78
CA GLU A 315 -5.47 27.42 -22.66
C GLU A 315 -5.72 28.77 -21.95
N HIS A 316 -6.29 28.72 -20.73
CA HIS A 316 -6.54 29.90 -19.89
C HIS A 316 -5.53 30.06 -18.76
N GLU A 317 -4.64 29.08 -18.57
CA GLU A 317 -3.67 29.07 -17.49
C GLU A 317 -2.53 30.06 -17.78
N LYS A 318 -2.22 30.92 -16.79
CA LYS A 318 -1.22 31.98 -16.94
C LYS A 318 0.14 31.60 -16.38
N ASP A 319 0.17 30.55 -15.55
CA ASP A 319 1.34 30.09 -14.85
C ASP A 319 2.21 29.21 -15.74
N GLN A 320 3.30 29.77 -16.24
CA GLN A 320 4.21 29.09 -17.18
C GLN A 320 5.01 27.97 -16.50
N GLU A 321 5.30 28.08 -15.20
CA GLU A 321 6.02 27.05 -14.45
C GLU A 321 5.15 25.80 -14.29
N PHE A 322 3.85 26.02 -14.02
CA PHE A 322 2.87 24.95 -13.99
C PHE A 322 2.71 24.25 -15.35
N LEU A 323 2.56 25.02 -16.43
CA LEU A 323 2.48 24.45 -17.79
C LEU A 323 3.77 23.69 -18.15
N HIS A 324 4.94 24.22 -17.81
CA HIS A 324 6.20 23.52 -18.07
C HIS A 324 6.30 22.18 -17.31
N GLY A 325 5.89 22.16 -16.04
CA GLY A 325 5.90 20.95 -15.22
C GLY A 325 5.02 19.81 -15.74
N LEU A 326 3.95 20.13 -16.48
CA LEU A 326 3.01 19.16 -17.05
C LEU A 326 3.58 18.32 -18.20
N LYS A 327 4.70 18.72 -18.84
CA LYS A 327 5.32 18.02 -19.99
C LYS A 327 4.27 17.58 -21.04
N ILE A 328 4.11 16.26 -21.26
CA ILE A 328 3.20 15.65 -22.23
C ILE A 328 1.71 15.90 -21.92
N LEU A 329 1.37 16.23 -20.68
CA LEU A 329 -0.01 16.45 -20.23
C LEU A 329 -0.58 17.80 -20.71
N ASN A 330 0.24 18.65 -21.33
CA ASN A 330 -0.24 19.89 -21.94
C ASN A 330 -1.10 19.65 -23.18
N ASP A 331 -0.85 18.55 -23.88
CA ASP A 331 -1.50 18.24 -25.14
C ASP A 331 -2.33 16.96 -25.06
N PRO A 332 -3.38 16.81 -25.90
CA PRO A 332 -4.08 15.55 -26.03
C PRO A 332 -3.16 14.47 -26.60
N PHE A 333 -3.13 13.29 -25.97
CA PHE A 333 -2.41 12.12 -26.48
C PHE A 333 -3.23 10.84 -26.32
N THR A 334 -2.79 9.78 -26.99
CA THR A 334 -3.48 8.48 -26.97
C THR A 334 -2.48 7.37 -26.63
N PHE A 335 -2.89 6.43 -25.79
CA PHE A 335 -2.11 5.24 -25.46
C PHE A 335 -3.01 3.99 -25.44
N VAL A 336 -2.40 2.81 -25.56
CA VAL A 336 -3.11 1.53 -25.67
C VAL A 336 -3.12 0.85 -24.32
N LYS A 337 -4.30 0.47 -23.86
CA LYS A 337 -4.46 -0.19 -22.57
C LYS A 337 -4.06 -1.65 -22.69
N GLU A 338 -3.03 -2.06 -21.96
CA GLU A 338 -2.62 -3.46 -21.91
C GLU A 338 -3.61 -4.29 -21.08
N ASN A 339 -3.92 -5.51 -21.55
CA ASN A 339 -4.83 -6.43 -20.87
C ASN A 339 -4.15 -7.26 -19.77
N THR A 340 -3.07 -6.75 -19.20
CA THR A 340 -2.35 -7.37 -18.08
C THR A 340 -3.04 -7.04 -16.75
N PRO A 341 -2.88 -7.89 -15.71
CA PRO A 341 -3.49 -7.65 -14.39
C PRO A 341 -2.92 -6.39 -13.70
N PHE A 342 -1.73 -5.95 -14.11
CA PHE A 342 -1.17 -4.65 -13.77
C PHE A 342 -1.01 -3.86 -15.06
N ASP A 343 -1.97 -2.97 -15.30
CA ASP A 343 -1.96 -2.06 -16.44
C ASP A 343 -0.89 -1.00 -16.18
N ARG A 344 0.35 -1.34 -16.54
CA ARG A 344 1.55 -0.54 -16.30
C ARG A 344 1.40 0.84 -16.94
N GLN A 345 0.85 0.93 -18.15
CA GLN A 345 0.65 2.20 -18.84
C GLN A 345 -0.35 3.11 -18.12
N MET A 346 -1.45 2.55 -17.60
CA MET A 346 -2.39 3.32 -16.79
C MET A 346 -1.76 3.78 -15.46
N TRP A 347 -0.93 2.93 -14.85
CA TRP A 347 -0.18 3.31 -13.64
C TRP A 347 0.83 4.44 -13.91
N GLU A 348 1.64 4.30 -14.95
CA GLU A 348 2.58 5.32 -15.40
C GLU A 348 1.86 6.62 -15.76
N PHE A 349 0.70 6.55 -16.42
CA PHE A 349 -0.15 7.71 -16.68
C PHE A 349 -0.62 8.39 -15.39
N CYS A 350 -1.18 7.64 -14.43
CA CYS A 350 -1.60 8.19 -13.15
C CYS A 350 -0.42 8.83 -12.38
N MET A 351 0.77 8.24 -12.50
CA MET A 351 1.97 8.79 -11.87
C MET A 351 2.47 10.04 -12.57
N GLU A 352 2.43 10.09 -13.90
CA GLU A 352 2.80 11.27 -14.65
C GLU A 352 1.83 12.43 -14.37
N ILE A 353 0.54 12.16 -14.19
CA ILE A 353 -0.44 13.17 -13.73
C ILE A 353 -0.03 13.73 -12.36
N ASN A 354 0.26 12.87 -11.39
CA ASN A 354 0.70 13.32 -10.07
C ASN A 354 2.02 14.10 -10.13
N ASN A 355 3.01 13.57 -10.84
CA ASN A 355 4.32 14.20 -11.00
C ASN A 355 4.22 15.54 -11.73
N GLY A 356 3.42 15.63 -12.80
CA GLY A 356 3.22 16.89 -13.53
C GLY A 356 2.60 17.98 -12.65
N VAL A 357 1.64 17.60 -11.79
CA VAL A 357 0.99 18.54 -10.86
C VAL A 357 1.84 18.83 -9.62
N THR A 358 2.96 18.12 -9.38
CA THR A 358 3.91 18.40 -8.27
C THR A 358 5.20 19.08 -8.73
N ARG A 359 5.73 18.74 -9.93
CA ARG A 359 7.02 19.23 -10.48
C ARG A 359 7.14 20.75 -10.56
N TRP A 360 6.04 21.48 -10.74
CA TRP A 360 6.08 22.95 -10.83
C TRP A 360 6.58 23.65 -9.57
N LYS A 361 6.60 22.95 -8.43
CA LYS A 361 7.06 23.51 -7.15
C LYS A 361 8.51 23.10 -6.81
N ASP A 362 8.89 21.88 -7.16
CA ASP A 362 10.24 21.40 -6.95
C ASP A 362 11.06 21.90 -8.14
N GLY A 363 11.60 23.12 -8.04
CA GLY A 363 12.46 23.76 -9.04
C GLY A 363 13.81 23.05 -9.24
N VAL A 364 13.80 21.73 -9.31
CA VAL A 364 14.90 20.84 -9.62
C VAL A 364 14.47 20.13 -10.90
N GLU A 365 15.00 20.61 -12.02
CA GLU A 365 15.19 19.75 -13.17
C GLU A 365 16.02 18.56 -12.65
N GLU A 366 15.38 17.42 -12.41
CA GLU A 366 16.10 16.15 -12.48
C GLU A 366 16.54 16.05 -13.94
N GLU A 367 17.76 16.54 -14.22
CA GLU A 367 18.49 16.22 -15.43
C GLU A 367 18.44 14.70 -15.55
N GLU A 368 17.71 14.21 -16.54
CA GLU A 368 17.73 12.82 -16.94
C GLU A 368 19.19 12.53 -17.31
N GLU A 369 19.91 11.77 -16.45
CA GLU A 369 21.23 11.24 -16.77
C GLU A 369 21.06 10.39 -18.04
N GLU A 370 21.43 10.97 -19.19
CA GLU A 370 21.66 10.22 -20.42
C GLU A 370 22.77 9.21 -20.11
N GLU A 371 22.40 7.95 -19.89
CA GLU A 371 23.33 6.82 -19.94
C GLU A 371 23.89 6.77 -21.38
N GLU A 372 25.05 7.38 -21.59
CA GLU A 372 25.89 7.12 -22.75
C GLU A 372 26.28 5.64 -22.69
N GLU A 373 25.62 4.83 -23.53
CA GLU A 373 26.09 3.48 -23.88
C GLU A 373 27.47 3.63 -24.55
N GLU A 374 28.55 3.42 -23.78
CA GLU A 374 29.88 3.18 -24.33
C GLU A 374 29.82 1.87 -25.16
N GLU A 375 29.78 2.02 -26.49
CA GLU A 375 30.06 0.94 -27.44
C GLU A 375 31.49 0.44 -27.18
N GLU A 376 31.62 -0.72 -26.51
CA GLU A 376 32.86 -1.50 -26.50
C GLU A 376 33.13 -1.99 -27.95
N GLU A 377 34.03 -1.29 -28.66
CA GLU A 377 34.67 -1.82 -29.87
C GLU A 377 35.49 -3.06 -29.47
N GLU A 378 34.95 -4.25 -29.75
CA GLU A 378 35.71 -5.51 -29.76
C GLU A 378 36.77 -5.43 -30.90
N GLU A 379 38.01 -5.09 -30.55
CA GLU A 379 39.17 -5.34 -31.41
C GLU A 379 39.42 -6.85 -31.50
N GLU A 380 39.06 -7.45 -32.65
CA GLU A 380 39.49 -8.79 -33.05
C GLU A 380 41.01 -8.81 -33.31
N GLU A 381 41.81 -9.10 -32.29
CA GLU A 381 43.16 -9.66 -32.47
C GLU A 381 43.08 -11.20 -32.49
N GLU A 382 43.40 -11.81 -33.64
CA GLU A 382 44.00 -13.16 -33.79
C GLU A 382 43.98 -13.53 -35.31
N VAL A 383 44.99 -14.04 -36.02
CA VAL A 383 46.28 -14.70 -35.74
C VAL A 383 47.15 -14.52 -36.99
N GLN A 384 48.43 -14.10 -36.86
CA GLN A 384 49.43 -14.31 -37.92
C GLN A 384 49.97 -15.75 -37.83
N VAL A 385 49.70 -16.54 -38.86
CA VAL A 385 50.32 -17.84 -39.09
C VAL A 385 51.71 -17.62 -39.70
N GLU A 386 52.72 -18.07 -38.97
CA GLU A 386 54.09 -18.23 -39.47
C GLU A 386 54.10 -19.15 -40.70
N ASP A 387 54.72 -18.72 -41.80
CA ASP A 387 55.28 -19.66 -42.77
C ASP A 387 56.78 -19.40 -42.94
N ASN A 388 57.53 -20.47 -42.71
CA ASN A 388 58.97 -20.51 -42.72
C ASN A 388 59.47 -20.71 -44.15
N GLY A 389 60.48 -19.91 -44.51
CA GLY A 389 61.55 -20.38 -45.38
C GLY A 389 61.63 -19.69 -46.73
N SER A 390 62.69 -18.92 -46.93
CA SER A 390 63.82 -19.38 -47.73
C SER A 390 64.89 -18.30 -47.78
N ALA A 391 66.12 -18.74 -47.54
CA ALA A 391 67.35 -17.99 -47.68
C ALA A 391 67.48 -17.33 -49.07
N ILE A 392 68.13 -16.17 -49.13
CA ILE A 392 69.22 -15.86 -50.05
C ILE A 392 70.10 -14.80 -49.38
N ILE A 393 71.29 -15.25 -48.97
CA ILE A 393 72.51 -14.45 -48.87
C ILE A 393 72.94 -14.17 -50.31
N LEU A 394 73.37 -12.95 -50.62
CA LEU A 394 74.61 -12.69 -51.37
C LEU A 394 74.97 -11.18 -51.31
N ASP A 395 76.13 -10.95 -50.71
CA ASP A 395 76.93 -9.72 -50.74
C ASP A 395 77.49 -9.42 -52.15
N ASP A 396 77.96 -8.18 -52.29
CA ASP A 396 79.01 -7.63 -53.18
C ASP A 396 78.72 -7.47 -54.68
N ASP A 397 78.38 -6.25 -55.10
CA ASP A 397 79.31 -5.27 -55.72
C ASP A 397 78.67 -3.86 -55.86
#